data_AF-A0A3D0HUV1-F1
#
_entry.id   AF-A0A3D0HUV1-F1
#
_cell.length_a   1.000
_cell.length_b   1.000
_cell.length_c   1.000
_cell.angle_alpha   90.00
_cell.angle_beta   90.00
_cell.angle_gamma   90.00
#
_symmetry.space_group_name_H-M   'P 1'
#
loop_
_entity.id
_entity.type
_entity.pdbx_description
1 polymer ?
#
loop_
_entity_poly.entity_id
_entity_poly.type
_entity_poly.pdbx_seq_one_letter_code
_entity_poly.pdbx_strand_id
1 'polypeptide(L)'
;FELIVNAAALYVTAKAPTLFGSSSLSLKPSLKIKSVKNVAVAEENAASAAVDEGAEAAKGGFDTIGAFKNAISPFKGGNLTNAGRAVTKHPQYFGFESTEALMKVYRTPEALNNLGSATLKDILRNGVRTTGAGGRYPNGWVTYTLPNGNAASWNIDGTFIGFRGIR
;
A
#
# COMPACT_ATOMS: atom_id res chain seq x y z
N PHE A 1 -43.97 -11.29 5.40
CA PHE A 1 -42.84 -12.22 5.31
C PHE A 1 -41.57 -11.42 5.54
N GLU A 2 -40.95 -11.68 6.70
CA GLU A 2 -39.53 -11.50 7.12
C GLU A 2 -38.77 -10.31 6.52
N LEU A 3 -38.48 -9.21 7.23
CA LEU A 3 -37.58 -9.03 8.40
C LEU A 3 -36.18 -9.62 8.18
N ILE A 4 -35.17 -8.77 7.99
CA ILE A 4 -33.89 -8.77 8.72
C ILE A 4 -33.32 -7.35 8.66
N VAL A 5 -33.32 -6.72 9.82
CA VAL A 5 -32.47 -5.60 10.20
C VAL A 5 -31.13 -6.22 10.62
N ASN A 6 -29.99 -5.67 10.19
CA ASN A 6 -28.82 -5.75 11.06
C ASN A 6 -27.88 -4.56 10.90
N ALA A 7 -27.78 -3.82 12.00
CA ALA A 7 -26.83 -2.76 12.27
C ALA A 7 -25.54 -3.37 12.83
N ALA A 8 -24.41 -2.72 12.60
CA ALA A 8 -23.40 -2.45 13.64
C ALA A 8 -22.24 -1.64 13.05
N ALA A 9 -22.28 -0.34 13.29
CA ALA A 9 -21.06 0.45 13.41
C ALA A 9 -20.35 0.04 14.70
N LEU A 10 -19.04 -0.20 14.66
CA LEU A 10 -18.21 -0.23 15.87
C LEU A 10 -16.99 0.66 15.65
N TYR A 11 -17.09 1.87 16.20
CA TYR A 11 -15.96 2.76 16.46
C TYR A 11 -15.09 2.12 17.56
N VAL A 12 -13.80 1.91 17.29
CA VAL A 12 -12.83 1.58 18.34
C VAL A 12 -12.20 2.88 18.83
N THR A 13 -12.71 3.39 19.94
CA THR A 13 -12.08 4.46 20.73
C THR A 13 -11.03 3.83 21.65
N ALA A 14 -9.75 4.07 21.37
CA ALA A 14 -8.66 3.70 22.27
C ALA A 14 -8.56 4.70 23.43
N LYS A 15 -8.64 4.20 24.66
CA LYS A 15 -8.37 4.95 25.90
C LYS A 15 -7.47 4.09 26.80
N ALA A 16 -6.23 4.52 27.02
CA ALA A 16 -5.41 4.15 28.18
C ALA A 16 -5.63 5.24 29.26
N PRO A 17 -5.54 4.97 30.59
CA PRO A 17 -4.23 4.81 31.25
C PRO A 17 -4.14 3.98 32.57
N THR A 18 -2.91 3.52 32.87
CA THR A 18 -2.15 3.41 34.15
C THR A 18 -2.63 2.76 35.48
N LEU A 19 -1.77 1.81 35.95
CA LEU A 19 -1.12 1.63 37.28
C LEU A 19 -1.76 0.87 38.47
N PHE A 20 -0.85 0.29 39.29
CA PHE A 20 -0.97 -0.58 40.49
C PHE A 20 -1.19 -2.08 40.23
N GLY A 21 -0.59 -3.06 40.92
CA GLY A 21 0.33 -3.10 42.07
C GLY A 21 0.73 -4.57 42.33
N SER A 22 1.84 -4.75 43.05
CA SER A 22 2.53 -5.99 43.43
C SER A 22 1.69 -7.05 44.15
N SER A 23 1.94 -8.34 43.89
CA SER A 23 2.17 -9.38 44.93
C SER A 23 2.59 -10.72 44.31
N SER A 24 3.54 -11.35 44.98
CA SER A 24 4.16 -12.65 44.74
C SER A 24 3.18 -13.83 44.83
N LEU A 25 3.29 -14.80 43.92
CA LEU A 25 2.93 -16.19 44.20
C LEU A 25 3.81 -17.14 43.38
N SER A 26 4.68 -17.82 44.11
CA SER A 26 5.45 -18.97 43.69
C SER A 26 4.53 -20.17 43.51
N LEU A 27 4.55 -20.79 42.33
CA LEU A 27 4.15 -22.18 42.10
C LEU A 27 4.70 -22.63 40.74
N LYS A 28 5.81 -23.37 40.76
CA LYS A 28 6.16 -24.29 39.66
C LYS A 28 5.47 -25.63 39.95
N PRO A 29 4.86 -26.24 38.94
CA PRO A 29 5.32 -27.58 38.60
C PRO A 29 5.66 -27.72 37.11
N SER A 30 6.68 -28.55 36.91
CA SER A 30 7.37 -28.91 35.68
C SER A 30 6.45 -29.51 34.61
N LEU A 31 6.33 -28.83 33.46
CA LEU A 31 5.77 -29.41 32.24
C LEU A 31 6.93 -29.71 31.28
N LYS A 32 7.18 -31.00 31.08
CA LYS A 32 8.14 -31.53 30.10
C LYS A 32 7.72 -31.09 28.69
N ILE A 33 8.44 -30.13 28.11
CA ILE A 33 8.34 -29.80 26.69
C ILE A 33 9.01 -30.93 25.92
N LYS A 34 8.23 -31.81 25.29
CA LYS A 34 8.73 -32.69 24.25
C LYS A 34 9.12 -31.81 23.06
N SER A 35 10.38 -31.92 22.64
CA SER A 35 10.93 -31.34 21.41
C SER A 35 10.02 -31.68 20.23
N VAL A 36 9.33 -30.67 19.69
CA VAL A 36 8.61 -30.80 18.42
C VAL A 36 9.51 -30.23 17.34
N LYS A 37 9.90 -31.13 16.44
CA LYS A 37 10.77 -30.91 15.29
C LYS A 37 10.27 -29.73 14.46
N ASN A 38 11.23 -28.95 13.93
CA ASN A 38 11.05 -28.04 12.81
C ASN A 38 10.17 -28.69 11.74
N VAL A 39 8.99 -28.11 11.50
CA VAL A 39 8.21 -28.38 10.29
C VAL A 39 8.53 -27.23 9.34
N ALA A 40 9.41 -27.52 8.40
CA ALA A 40 9.52 -26.76 7.17
C ALA A 40 8.14 -26.78 6.48
N VAL A 41 7.61 -25.60 6.15
CA VAL A 41 6.50 -25.49 5.21
C VAL A 41 7.10 -24.90 3.94
N ALA A 42 7.57 -25.79 3.09
CA ALA A 42 7.70 -25.57 1.67
C ALA A 42 6.61 -26.40 0.96
N GLU A 43 6.30 -25.99 -0.27
CA GLU A 43 5.29 -26.47 -1.23
C GLU A 43 3.92 -25.79 -1.17
N GLU A 44 3.25 -25.52 -2.29
CA GLU A 44 3.65 -25.23 -3.67
C GLU A 44 2.38 -24.76 -4.40
N ASN A 45 2.60 -24.14 -5.56
CA ASN A 45 1.70 -23.75 -6.64
C ASN A 45 0.33 -24.44 -6.85
N ALA A 46 -0.60 -23.60 -7.32
CA ALA A 46 -1.72 -23.81 -8.28
C ALA A 46 -3.06 -23.31 -7.69
N ALA A 47 -3.93 -22.53 -8.34
CA ALA A 47 -4.13 -22.14 -9.73
C ALA A 47 -4.85 -20.76 -9.72
N SER A 48 -4.48 -19.76 -10.52
CA SER A 48 -4.95 -19.52 -11.89
C SER A 48 -6.46 -19.69 -12.11
N ALA A 49 -7.20 -18.57 -12.15
CA ALA A 49 -8.17 -18.20 -13.18
C ALA A 49 -9.27 -17.26 -12.63
N ALA A 50 -9.14 -15.96 -12.91
CA ALA A 50 -10.24 -15.01 -13.17
C ALA A 50 -9.62 -13.63 -13.46
N VAL A 51 -8.93 -13.53 -14.58
CA VAL A 51 -8.67 -12.24 -15.24
C VAL A 51 -9.86 -12.02 -16.16
N ASP A 52 -10.81 -11.21 -15.71
CA ASP A 52 -11.94 -10.79 -16.53
C ASP A 52 -11.49 -9.70 -17.50
N GLU A 53 -11.88 -9.90 -18.76
CA GLU A 53 -11.41 -9.22 -19.95
C GLU A 53 -12.05 -7.84 -20.09
N GLY A 54 -11.24 -6.79 -20.01
CA GLY A 54 -11.72 -5.42 -20.17
C GLY A 54 -10.61 -4.41 -20.37
N ALA A 55 -9.59 -4.73 -21.18
CA ALA A 55 -8.64 -3.72 -21.65
C ALA A 55 -8.11 -4.11 -23.04
N GLU A 56 -8.69 -3.47 -24.04
CA GLU A 56 -8.31 -3.49 -25.44
C GLU A 56 -6.79 -3.32 -25.61
N ALA A 57 -6.15 -4.38 -26.10
CA ALA A 57 -4.71 -4.44 -26.32
C ALA A 57 -4.30 -3.59 -27.53
N ALA A 58 -4.03 -2.31 -27.29
CA ALA A 58 -3.28 -1.48 -28.24
C ALA A 58 -1.81 -1.92 -28.26
N LYS A 59 -1.32 -2.39 -29.42
CA LYS A 59 0.08 -2.73 -29.66
C LYS A 59 0.96 -1.51 -29.39
N GLY A 60 1.80 -1.60 -28.35
CA GLY A 60 2.52 -0.49 -27.70
C GLY A 60 2.10 -0.25 -26.24
N GLY A 61 1.63 -1.31 -25.56
CA GLY A 61 0.98 -1.24 -24.26
C GLY A 61 1.90 -0.75 -23.14
N PHE A 62 1.36 0.10 -22.27
CA PHE A 62 1.99 0.51 -21.02
C PHE A 62 2.22 -0.72 -20.12
N ASP A 63 3.47 -1.06 -19.85
CA ASP A 63 3.83 -2.17 -18.96
C ASP A 63 3.61 -1.77 -17.50
N THR A 64 2.49 -2.20 -16.92
CA THR A 64 2.13 -1.92 -15.52
C THR A 64 3.09 -2.57 -14.53
N ILE A 65 3.67 -3.73 -14.86
CA ILE A 65 4.63 -4.42 -13.99
C ILE A 65 5.95 -3.67 -13.97
N GLY A 66 6.46 -3.29 -15.15
CA GLY A 66 7.65 -2.45 -15.28
C GLY A 66 7.48 -1.09 -14.60
N ALA A 67 6.33 -0.44 -14.80
CA ALA A 67 6.00 0.83 -14.17
C ALA A 67 5.93 0.74 -12.64
N PHE A 68 5.36 -0.34 -12.10
CA PHE A 68 5.36 -0.61 -10.67
C PHE A 68 6.80 -0.81 -10.15
N LYS A 69 7.60 -1.66 -10.81
CA LYS A 69 9.00 -1.91 -10.45
C LYS A 69 9.83 -0.62 -10.44
N ASN A 70 9.63 0.25 -11.43
CA ASN A 70 10.29 1.56 -11.47
C ASN A 70 9.91 2.41 -10.25
N ALA A 71 8.62 2.47 -9.92
CA ALA A 71 8.13 3.26 -8.78
C ALA A 71 8.68 2.76 -7.43
N ILE A 72 8.86 1.45 -7.25
CA ILE A 72 9.43 0.86 -6.02
C ILE A 72 10.96 0.71 -6.05
N SER A 73 11.64 1.19 -7.10
CA SER A 73 13.10 1.17 -7.14
C SER A 73 13.72 2.24 -6.21
N PRO A 74 14.95 2.03 -5.69
CA PRO A 74 15.65 3.01 -4.86
C PRO A 74 15.79 4.38 -5.53
N PHE A 75 15.37 5.44 -4.86
CA PHE A 75 15.53 6.80 -5.34
C PHE A 75 17.00 7.23 -5.22
N LYS A 76 17.67 7.40 -6.36
CA LYS A 76 19.09 7.82 -6.43
C LYS A 76 20.02 6.96 -5.55
N GLY A 77 19.73 5.67 -5.42
CA GLY A 77 20.51 4.73 -4.59
C GLY A 77 20.33 4.86 -3.07
N GLY A 78 19.34 5.64 -2.60
CA GLY A 78 19.04 5.78 -1.17
C GLY A 78 18.08 4.73 -0.62
N ASN A 79 17.79 4.83 0.68
CA ASN A 79 16.89 3.90 1.40
C ASN A 79 15.40 4.11 1.10
N LEU A 80 15.02 5.25 0.50
CA LEU A 80 13.66 5.51 0.04
C LEU A 80 13.53 5.09 -1.41
N THR A 81 12.38 4.53 -1.76
CA THR A 81 12.00 4.31 -3.16
C THR A 81 11.48 5.59 -3.79
N ASN A 82 11.31 5.62 -5.12
CA ASN A 82 10.66 6.75 -5.79
C ASN A 82 9.26 7.01 -5.20
N ALA A 83 8.49 5.94 -4.96
CA ALA A 83 7.19 5.98 -4.30
C ALA A 83 7.30 6.47 -2.85
N GLY A 84 8.18 5.88 -2.03
CA GLY A 84 8.34 6.27 -0.62
C GLY A 84 8.72 7.74 -0.45
N ARG A 85 9.57 8.26 -1.34
CA ARG A 85 9.87 9.71 -1.39
C ARG A 85 8.67 10.54 -1.84
N ALA A 86 7.85 10.05 -2.75
CA ALA A 86 6.66 10.79 -3.18
C ALA A 86 5.61 10.90 -2.07
N VAL A 87 5.50 9.90 -1.19
CA VAL A 87 4.62 9.95 0.00
C VAL A 87 4.94 11.16 0.88
N THR A 88 6.24 11.43 1.14
CA THR A 88 6.62 12.52 2.05
C THR A 88 6.40 13.91 1.49
N LYS A 89 6.26 14.04 0.16
CA LYS A 89 6.03 15.32 -0.51
C LYS A 89 4.57 15.76 -0.49
N HIS A 90 3.66 14.79 -0.60
CA HIS A 90 2.23 15.04 -0.68
C HIS A 90 1.48 14.16 0.34
N PRO A 91 1.72 14.38 1.65
CA PRO A 91 1.10 13.59 2.72
C PRO A 91 -0.43 13.64 2.69
N GLN A 92 -1.01 14.68 2.08
CA GLN A 92 -2.46 14.89 1.99
C GLN A 92 -3.15 13.79 1.19
N TYR A 93 -2.50 13.21 0.18
CA TYR A 93 -3.04 12.09 -0.60
C TYR A 93 -3.15 10.79 0.23
N PHE A 94 -2.55 10.77 1.43
CA PHE A 94 -2.53 9.64 2.35
C PHE A 94 -3.32 9.93 3.63
N GLY A 95 -4.12 11.00 3.66
CA GLY A 95 -4.92 11.38 4.82
C GLY A 95 -4.13 12.08 5.93
N PHE A 96 -2.95 12.63 5.62
CA PHE A 96 -2.13 13.38 6.58
C PHE A 96 -2.09 14.87 6.23
N GLU A 97 -2.32 15.71 7.23
CA GLU A 97 -2.29 17.17 7.06
C GLU A 97 -0.89 17.71 6.73
N SER A 98 0.16 17.04 7.21
CA SER A 98 1.54 17.47 7.03
C SER A 98 2.53 16.30 7.03
N THR A 99 3.76 16.57 6.59
CA THR A 99 4.85 15.58 6.61
C THR A 99 5.21 15.24 8.05
N GLU A 100 5.15 16.17 9.00
CA GLU A 100 5.38 15.90 10.42
C GLU A 100 4.32 14.95 10.99
N ALA A 101 3.05 15.11 10.60
CA ALA A 101 1.98 14.21 11.00
C ALA A 101 2.18 12.80 10.44
N LEU A 102 2.54 12.70 9.15
CA LEU A 102 2.92 11.44 8.51
C LEU A 102 4.09 10.76 9.24
N MET A 103 5.16 11.51 9.51
CA MET A 103 6.39 10.97 10.11
C MET A 103 6.20 10.57 11.58
N LYS A 104 5.17 11.06 12.29
CA LYS A 104 4.82 10.55 13.62
C LYS A 104 4.37 9.08 13.58
N VAL A 105 3.73 8.67 12.49
CA VAL A 105 3.21 7.30 12.26
C VAL A 105 4.24 6.46 11.49
N TYR A 106 4.75 6.97 10.37
CA TYR A 106 5.69 6.28 9.48
C TYR A 106 7.11 6.83 9.65
N ARG A 107 7.82 6.34 10.68
CA ARG A 107 9.11 6.90 11.12
C ARG A 107 10.32 6.42 10.32
N THR A 108 10.20 5.35 9.56
CA THR A 108 11.33 4.70 8.87
C THR A 108 11.16 4.75 7.35
N PRO A 109 12.27 4.74 6.58
CA PRO A 109 12.21 4.63 5.13
C PRO A 109 11.42 3.40 4.66
N GLU A 110 11.58 2.26 5.34
CA GLU A 110 10.84 1.03 5.04
C GLU A 110 9.32 1.23 5.20
N ALA A 111 8.88 1.88 6.27
CA ALA A 111 7.46 2.15 6.51
C ALA A 111 6.86 3.05 5.41
N LEU A 112 7.61 4.07 4.97
CA LEU A 112 7.21 4.94 3.86
C LEU A 112 7.20 4.21 2.51
N ASN A 113 8.19 3.36 2.26
CA ASN A 113 8.26 2.53 1.06
C ASN A 113 7.09 1.56 0.99
N ASN A 114 6.73 0.94 2.12
CA ASN A 114 5.59 0.03 2.23
C ASN A 114 4.27 0.75 1.99
N LEU A 115 4.08 1.93 2.59
CA LEU A 115 2.90 2.77 2.32
C LEU A 115 2.80 3.10 0.83
N GLY A 116 3.87 3.63 0.24
CA GLY A 116 3.89 3.96 -1.20
C GLY A 116 3.62 2.76 -2.10
N SER A 117 4.25 1.60 -1.81
CA SER A 117 4.06 0.35 -2.56
C SER A 117 2.63 -0.17 -2.46
N ALA A 118 2.04 -0.17 -1.27
CA ALA A 118 0.65 -0.60 -1.05
C ALA A 118 -0.33 0.29 -1.81
N THR A 119 -0.18 1.61 -1.71
CA THR A 119 -1.03 2.57 -2.42
C THR A 119 -0.91 2.41 -3.95
N LEU A 120 0.30 2.19 -4.49
CA LEU A 120 0.46 1.96 -5.92
C LEU A 120 -0.20 0.66 -6.39
N LYS A 121 -0.13 -0.42 -5.60
CA LYS A 121 -0.83 -1.67 -5.91
C LYS A 121 -2.34 -1.45 -5.99
N ASP A 122 -2.90 -0.71 -5.04
CA ASP A 122 -4.32 -0.38 -5.03
C ASP A 122 -4.72 0.45 -6.25
N ILE A 123 -3.99 1.55 -6.52
CA ILE A 123 -4.24 2.42 -7.66
C ILE A 123 -4.13 1.68 -9.00
N LEU A 124 -3.10 0.84 -9.19
CA LEU A 124 -2.92 0.11 -10.45
C LEU A 124 -3.96 -0.99 -10.66
N ARG A 125 -4.53 -1.55 -9.58
CA ARG A 125 -5.56 -2.60 -9.66
C ARG A 125 -6.96 -2.04 -9.84
N ASN A 126 -7.27 -0.96 -9.12
CA ASN A 126 -8.63 -0.47 -8.96
C ASN A 126 -8.86 0.89 -9.61
N GLY A 127 -7.81 1.54 -10.10
CA GLY A 127 -7.88 2.87 -10.71
C GLY A 127 -8.30 2.81 -12.18
N VAL A 128 -9.01 3.85 -12.61
CA VAL A 128 -9.33 4.08 -14.02
C VAL A 128 -8.12 4.68 -14.73
N ARG A 129 -7.68 4.04 -15.82
CA ARG A 129 -6.56 4.49 -16.64
C ARG A 129 -6.98 5.67 -17.53
N THR A 130 -6.18 6.72 -17.51
CA THR A 130 -6.25 7.86 -18.43
C THR A 130 -4.87 8.14 -19.01
N THR A 131 -4.82 8.72 -20.21
CA THR A 131 -3.59 9.12 -20.87
C THR A 131 -3.69 10.57 -21.33
N GLY A 132 -2.55 11.22 -21.49
CA GLY A 132 -2.47 12.57 -22.03
C GLY A 132 -1.07 12.87 -22.53
N ALA A 133 -0.91 13.99 -23.22
CA ALA A 133 0.38 14.51 -23.66
C ALA A 133 0.37 16.04 -23.72
N GLY A 134 1.54 16.65 -23.58
CA GLY A 134 1.73 18.10 -23.69
C GLY A 134 2.60 18.71 -22.59
N GLY A 135 2.94 19.99 -22.76
CA GLY A 135 3.71 20.78 -21.80
C GLY A 135 4.97 20.07 -21.31
N ARG A 136 5.04 19.81 -20.00
CA ARG A 136 6.16 19.13 -19.33
C ARG A 136 6.38 17.67 -19.78
N TYR A 137 5.36 17.05 -20.37
CA TYR A 137 5.36 15.64 -20.76
C TYR A 137 4.98 15.50 -22.25
N PRO A 138 5.85 15.93 -23.17
CA PRO A 138 5.55 15.92 -24.61
C PRO A 138 5.35 14.51 -25.15
N ASN A 139 6.06 13.52 -24.58
CA ASN A 139 5.95 12.11 -24.93
C ASN A 139 4.74 11.41 -24.28
N GLY A 140 3.96 12.16 -23.49
CA GLY A 140 2.78 11.68 -22.80
C GLY A 140 3.01 11.07 -21.42
N TRP A 141 1.88 10.82 -20.76
CA TRP A 141 1.81 10.18 -19.45
C TRP A 141 0.59 9.25 -19.37
N VAL A 142 0.66 8.32 -18.42
CA VAL A 142 -0.45 7.49 -17.98
C VAL A 142 -0.77 7.87 -16.54
N THR A 143 -2.05 7.99 -16.20
CA THR A 143 -2.52 8.16 -14.82
C THR A 143 -3.57 7.10 -14.51
N TYR A 144 -3.47 6.49 -13.34
CA TYR A 144 -4.53 5.67 -12.77
C TYR A 144 -5.15 6.44 -11.61
N THR A 145 -6.48 6.55 -11.60
CA THR A 145 -7.23 7.33 -10.61
C THR A 145 -8.30 6.47 -9.95
N LEU A 146 -8.28 6.40 -8.62
CA LEU A 146 -9.30 5.73 -7.82
C LEU A 146 -10.58 6.59 -7.71
N PRO A 147 -11.74 5.99 -7.40
CA PRO A 147 -13.00 6.73 -7.20
C PRO A 147 -12.94 7.81 -6.11
N ASN A 148 -12.06 7.64 -5.11
CA ASN A 148 -11.84 8.62 -4.05
C ASN A 148 -10.91 9.79 -4.46
N GLY A 149 -10.49 9.84 -5.74
CA GLY A 149 -9.63 10.89 -6.27
C GLY A 149 -8.13 10.62 -6.13
N ASN A 150 -7.70 9.62 -5.33
CA ASN A 150 -6.29 9.27 -5.22
C ASN A 150 -5.77 8.69 -6.54
N ALA A 151 -4.60 9.13 -6.97
CA ALA A 151 -4.07 8.80 -8.28
C ALA A 151 -2.55 8.69 -8.28
N ALA A 152 -2.02 8.04 -9.31
CA ALA A 152 -0.59 7.97 -9.58
C ALA A 152 -0.33 8.09 -11.08
N SER A 153 0.79 8.72 -11.45
CA SER A 153 1.15 8.92 -12.84
C SER A 153 2.55 8.41 -13.17
N TRP A 154 2.71 8.03 -14.43
CA TRP A 154 3.94 7.58 -15.05
C TRP A 154 4.10 8.25 -16.41
N ASN A 155 5.32 8.42 -16.88
CA ASN A 155 5.58 8.64 -18.30
C ASN A 155 5.15 7.39 -19.09
N ILE A 156 4.97 7.51 -20.41
CA ILE A 156 4.64 6.36 -21.27
C ILE A 156 5.70 5.23 -21.17
N ASP A 157 6.96 5.58 -20.88
CA ASP A 157 8.06 4.63 -20.68
C ASP A 157 8.02 3.86 -19.33
N GLY A 158 7.01 4.12 -18.49
CA GLY A 158 6.89 3.50 -17.16
C GLY A 158 7.70 4.21 -16.07
N THR A 159 8.36 5.33 -16.35
CA THR A 159 9.03 6.14 -15.32
C THR A 159 8.01 6.79 -14.40
N PHE A 160 8.12 6.51 -13.11
CA PHE A 160 7.21 7.05 -12.11
C PHE A 160 7.35 8.57 -11.97
N ILE A 161 6.23 9.27 -12.12
CA ILE A 161 6.17 10.74 -11.97
C ILE A 161 5.86 11.10 -10.51
N GLY A 162 4.87 10.44 -9.91
CA GLY A 162 4.41 10.72 -8.56
C GLY A 162 2.95 10.39 -8.31
N PHE A 163 2.56 10.53 -7.04
CA PHE A 163 1.15 10.53 -6.62
C PHE A 163 0.46 11.84 -6.98
N ARG A 164 -0.86 11.76 -7.15
CA ARG A 164 -1.78 12.86 -7.42
C ARG A 164 -3.07 12.63 -6.62
N GLY A 165 -3.86 13.67 -6.47
CA GLY A 165 -5.14 13.58 -5.77
C GLY A 165 -5.99 14.82 -6.03
N ILE A 166 -7.30 14.63 -6.00
CA ILE A 166 -8.25 15.74 -5.93
C ILE A 166 -8.53 15.97 -4.44
N ARG A 167 -8.48 17.23 -4.01
CA ARG A 167 -8.83 17.62 -2.64
C ARG A 167 -10.29 18.06 -2.60
#